data_AF-A0A0B8PBW0-F1
#
_entry.id   AF-A0A0B8PBW0-F1
#
_cell.length_a   1.000
_cell.length_b   1.000
_cell.length_c   1.000
_cell.angle_alpha   90.00
_cell.angle_beta   90.00
_cell.angle_gamma   90.00
#
_symmetry.space_group_name_H-M   'P 1'
#
loop_
_entity.id
_entity.type
_entity.pdbx_description
1 polymer ?
#
loop_
_entity_poly.entity_id
_entity_poly.type
_entity_poly.pdbx_seq_one_letter_code
_entity_poly.pdbx_strand_id
1 'polypeptide(L)'
;MQEWLANQPDALGEELLIIQKEFDGFDDTRERLDLLAMNKDGNLVIIENKLDDTGRDVMWQALKYASYCSNLTKSQIVEIYQAT
;
A
#
# COMPACT_ATOMS: atom_id res chain seq x y z
N MET A 1 0.43 -4.84 -15.04
CA MET A 1 1.01 -3.53 -14.65
C MET A 1 1.46 -3.56 -13.19
N GLN A 2 0.59 -3.93 -12.24
CA GLN A 2 0.98 -4.19 -10.84
C GLN A 2 2.10 -5.24 -10.69
N GLU A 3 2.08 -6.32 -11.48
CA GLU A 3 3.17 -7.31 -11.49
C GLU A 3 4.54 -6.73 -11.89
N TRP A 4 4.57 -5.66 -12.69
CA TRP A 4 5.81 -5.05 -13.13
C TRP A 4 6.40 -4.15 -12.03
N LEU A 5 5.54 -3.33 -11.38
CA LEU A 5 5.92 -2.51 -10.22
C LEU A 5 6.39 -3.35 -9.03
N ALA A 6 5.77 -4.51 -8.79
CA ALA A 6 6.21 -5.39 -7.72
C ALA A 6 7.55 -6.08 -8.00
N ASN A 7 7.88 -6.34 -9.26
CA ASN A 7 9.12 -7.00 -9.67
C ASN A 7 10.28 -6.00 -9.93
N GLN A 8 9.98 -4.71 -10.10
CA GLN A 8 10.94 -3.61 -10.22
C GLN A 8 10.48 -2.38 -9.42
N PRO A 9 10.51 -2.44 -8.07
CA PRO A 9 10.16 -1.30 -7.23
C PRO A 9 11.04 -0.08 -7.48
N ASP A 10 12.28 -0.27 -7.98
CA ASP A 10 13.21 0.78 -8.38
C ASP A 10 12.63 1.76 -9.41
N ALA A 11 11.59 1.37 -10.16
CA ALA A 11 10.88 2.23 -11.10
C ALA A 11 10.16 3.42 -10.42
N LEU A 12 9.92 3.33 -9.11
CA LEU A 12 9.36 4.40 -8.29
C LEU A 12 10.42 5.39 -7.81
N GLY A 13 11.71 5.13 -8.05
CA GLY A 13 12.83 5.95 -7.59
C GLY A 13 13.20 5.76 -6.11
N GLU A 14 12.54 4.81 -5.43
CA GLU A 14 12.76 4.46 -4.03
C GLU A 14 12.95 2.95 -3.88
N GLU A 15 13.84 2.53 -2.98
CA GLU A 15 13.99 1.11 -2.61
C GLU A 15 12.88 0.72 -1.65
N LEU A 16 11.86 0.04 -2.19
CA LEU A 16 10.66 -0.37 -1.47
C LEU A 16 10.57 -1.89 -1.34
N LEU A 17 10.31 -2.34 -0.12
CA LEU A 17 9.87 -3.70 0.17
C LEU A 17 8.35 -3.76 -0.02
N ILE A 18 7.88 -4.48 -1.04
CA ILE A 18 6.44 -4.74 -1.19
C ILE A 18 6.00 -5.70 -0.08
N ILE A 19 5.05 -5.26 0.73
CA ILE A 19 4.47 -6.04 1.83
C ILE A 19 3.34 -6.92 1.30
N GLN A 20 2.42 -6.36 0.52
CA GLN A 20 1.24 -7.07 0.01
C GLN A 20 0.67 -6.37 -1.24
N LYS A 21 0.01 -7.13 -2.13
CA LYS A 21 -0.67 -6.65 -3.34
C LYS A 21 -2.18 -6.81 -3.20
N GLU A 22 -2.95 -5.81 -3.61
CA GLU A 22 -4.41 -5.82 -3.45
C GLU A 22 -4.82 -6.02 -1.97
N PHE A 23 -4.18 -5.29 -1.05
CA PHE A 23 -4.40 -5.38 0.38
C PHE A 23 -5.79 -4.93 0.80
N ASP A 24 -6.55 -5.83 1.43
CA ASP A 24 -7.93 -5.64 1.88
C ASP A 24 -8.10 -5.82 3.40
N GLY A 25 -7.00 -5.90 4.16
CA GLY A 25 -7.00 -6.10 5.61
C GLY A 25 -7.43 -4.86 6.44
N PHE A 26 -8.20 -3.96 5.84
CA PHE A 26 -8.76 -2.80 6.52
C PHE A 26 -10.06 -3.19 7.21
N ASP A 27 -10.07 -3.21 8.55
CA ASP A 27 -11.23 -3.58 9.35
C ASP A 27 -12.50 -2.82 8.91
N ASP A 28 -13.62 -3.54 8.80
CA ASP A 28 -14.96 -3.03 8.47
C ASP A 28 -15.11 -2.33 7.10
N THR A 29 -14.19 -2.55 6.15
CA THR A 29 -14.33 -2.06 4.77
C THR A 29 -14.18 -3.17 3.73
N ARG A 30 -14.72 -2.94 2.52
CA ARG A 30 -14.42 -3.75 1.32
C ARG A 30 -13.39 -3.06 0.43
N GLU A 31 -12.69 -2.07 0.98
CA GLU A 31 -11.72 -1.30 0.23
C GLU A 31 -10.43 -2.11 0.08
N ARG A 32 -9.74 -1.87 -1.03
CA ARG A 32 -8.59 -2.66 -1.42
C ARG A 32 -7.52 -1.74 -1.96
N LEU A 33 -6.44 -1.64 -1.22
CA LEU A 33 -5.26 -0.88 -1.60
C LEU A 33 -4.46 -1.70 -2.61
N ASP A 34 -4.06 -1.08 -3.71
CA ASP A 34 -3.29 -1.76 -4.75
C ASP A 34 -1.97 -2.35 -4.24
N LEU A 35 -1.15 -1.56 -3.55
CA LEU A 35 0.14 -2.00 -3.04
C LEU A 35 0.42 -1.36 -1.67
N LEU A 36 0.74 -2.20 -0.69
CA LEU A 36 1.33 -1.80 0.57
C LEU A 36 2.82 -2.11 0.54
N ALA A 37 3.66 -1.15 0.89
CA ALA A 37 5.10 -1.30 0.89
C ALA A 37 5.75 -0.65 2.13
N MET A 38 7.06 -0.85 2.28
CA MET A 38 7.88 -0.20 3.29
C MET A 38 9.18 0.31 2.68
N ASN A 39 9.58 1.52 3.04
CA ASN A 39 10.87 2.08 2.62
C ASN A 39 12.00 1.72 3.61
N LYS A 40 13.24 2.06 3.27
CA LYS A 40 14.44 1.78 4.08
C LYS A 40 14.42 2.35 5.49
N ASP A 41 13.69 3.44 5.70
CA ASP A 41 13.56 4.08 7.01
C ASP A 41 12.48 3.40 7.88
N GLY A 42 11.82 2.36 7.36
CA GLY A 42 10.77 1.62 8.06
C GLY A 42 9.40 2.30 7.99
N ASN A 43 9.23 3.30 7.13
CA ASN A 43 7.94 3.95 6.92
C ASN A 43 7.08 3.11 5.98
N LEU A 44 5.78 3.00 6.30
CA LEU A 44 4.80 2.42 5.40
C LEU A 44 4.58 3.35 4.20
N VAL A 45 4.57 2.77 3.01
CA VAL A 45 4.33 3.45 1.74
C VAL A 45 3.07 2.83 1.13
N ILE A 46 2.06 3.68 0.92
CA ILE A 46 0.77 3.34 0.34
C ILE A 46 0.80 3.74 -1.13
N ILE A 47 0.60 2.79 -2.04
CA ILE A 47 0.63 3.05 -3.49
C ILE A 47 -0.71 2.61 -4.07
N GLU A 48 -1.45 3.57 -4.60
CA GLU A 48 -2.74 3.38 -5.27
C GLU A 48 -2.58 3.78 -6.74
N ASN A 49 -2.81 2.86 -7.68
CA ASN A 49 -2.79 3.22 -9.10
C ASN A 49 -4.19 3.68 -9.51
N LYS A 50 -4.25 4.77 -10.26
CA LYS A 50 -5.48 5.18 -10.95
C LYS A 50 -5.26 5.13 -12.45
N LEU A 51 -6.25 4.57 -13.14
CA LEU A 51 -6.33 4.56 -14.59
C LEU A 51 -7.23 5.70 -15.11
N ASP A 52 -7.92 6.43 -14.23
CA ASP A 52 -8.94 7.43 -14.55
C ASP A 52 -8.79 8.77 -13.79
N ASP A 53 -9.04 9.87 -14.51
CA ASP A 53 -8.55 11.23 -14.20
C ASP A 53 -9.49 12.07 -13.30
N THR A 54 -10.28 11.42 -12.43
CA THR A 54 -11.32 12.12 -11.64
C THR A 54 -10.80 12.88 -10.41
N GLY A 55 -9.52 12.70 -10.04
CA GLY A 55 -8.65 13.58 -9.24
C GLY A 55 -9.05 13.92 -7.79
N ARG A 56 -10.31 14.27 -7.52
CA ARG A 56 -10.81 14.70 -6.21
C ARG A 56 -10.99 13.53 -5.23
N ASP A 57 -11.29 12.34 -5.73
CA ASP A 57 -11.50 11.14 -4.91
C ASP A 57 -10.15 10.54 -4.42
N VAL A 58 -9.09 10.74 -5.21
CA VAL A 58 -7.77 10.14 -4.98
C VAL A 58 -7.13 10.61 -3.67
N MET A 59 -7.19 11.91 -3.40
CA MET A 59 -6.65 12.45 -2.14
C MET A 59 -7.37 11.89 -0.91
N TRP A 60 -8.68 11.68 -1.01
CA TRP A 60 -9.47 11.09 0.08
C TRP A 60 -9.13 9.61 0.27
N GLN A 61 -8.97 8.84 -0.79
CA GLN A 61 -8.54 7.44 -0.69
C GLN A 61 -7.15 7.31 -0.07
N ALA A 62 -6.17 8.10 -0.55
CA ALA A 62 -4.82 8.09 0.01
C ALA A 62 -4.83 8.43 1.52
N LEU A 63 -5.61 9.45 1.92
CA LEU A 63 -5.73 9.83 3.32
C LEU A 63 -6.41 8.75 4.18
N LYS A 64 -7.46 8.10 3.66
CA LYS A 64 -8.13 6.98 4.35
C LYS A 64 -7.17 5.81 4.56
N TYR A 65 -6.48 5.36 3.52
CA TYR A 65 -5.54 4.25 3.63
C TYR A 65 -4.37 4.58 4.56
N ALA A 66 -3.82 5.79 4.48
CA ALA A 66 -2.82 6.24 5.44
C ALA A 66 -3.34 6.20 6.89
N SER A 67 -4.58 6.62 7.12
CA SER A 67 -5.23 6.56 8.44
C SER A 67 -5.50 5.13 8.94
N TYR A 68 -5.79 4.19 8.05
CA TYR A 68 -5.94 2.78 8.44
C TYR A 68 -4.57 2.18 8.76
N CYS A 69 -3.58 2.41 7.90
CA CYS A 69 -2.22 1.94 8.09
C CYS A 69 -1.54 2.53 9.33
N SER A 70 -1.91 3.74 9.77
CA SER A 70 -1.33 4.35 10.98
C SER A 70 -1.69 3.61 12.27
N ASN A 71 -2.75 2.79 12.26
CA ASN A 71 -3.14 1.97 13.40
C ASN A 71 -2.44 0.59 13.42
N LEU A 72 -1.71 0.23 12.36
CA LEU A 72 -1.01 -1.05 12.29
C LEU A 72 0.20 -1.06 13.24
N THR A 73 0.25 -2.08 14.08
CA THR A 73 1.42 -2.37 14.90
C THR A 73 2.49 -3.09 14.07
N LYS A 74 3.75 -3.03 14.51
CA LYS A 74 4.85 -3.75 13.85
C LYS A 74 4.58 -5.25 13.73
N SER A 75 3.99 -5.86 14.76
CA SER A 75 3.63 -7.29 14.73
C SER A 75 2.61 -7.60 13.65
N GLN A 76 1.55 -6.78 13.53
CA GLN A 76 0.57 -6.93 12.46
C GLN A 76 1.20 -6.75 11.07
N ILE A 77 2.13 -5.80 10.90
CA ILE A 77 2.84 -5.63 9.62
C ILE A 77 3.64 -6.89 9.25
N VAL A 78 4.32 -7.50 10.22
CA VAL A 78 5.04 -8.77 10.01
C VAL A 78 4.08 -9.90 9.63
N GLU A 79 2.93 -9.99 10.31
CA GLU A 79 1.90 -10.99 10.00
C GLU A 79 1.34 -10.80 8.59
N ILE A 80 1.02 -9.56 8.20
CA ILE A 80 0.53 -9.22 6.84
C ILE A 80 1.58 -9.61 5.79
N TYR A 81 2.85 -9.32 6.03
CA TYR A 81 3.93 -9.70 5.11
C TYR A 81 4.03 -11.21 4.93
N GLN A 82 3.89 -11.98 6.00
CA GLN A 82 3.98 -13.44 6.00
C GLN A 82 2.74 -14.15 5.47
N ALA A 83 1.62 -13.44 5.32
CA ALA A 83 0.38 -13.98 4.77
C ALA A 83 0.42 -14.15 3.23
N THR A 84 1.50 -13.70 2.57
CA THR A 84 1.71 -13.75 1.11
C THR A 84 2.25 -15.10 0.64
#